data_AF-A0A843GWP4-F1
#
_entry.id   AF-A0A843GWP4-F1
#
_cell.length_a   1.000
_cell.length_b   1.000
_cell.length_c   1.000
_cell.angle_alpha   90.00
_cell.angle_beta   90.00
_cell.angle_gamma   90.00
#
_symmetry.space_group_name_H-M   'P 1'
#
loop_
_entity.id
_entity.type
_entity.pdbx_description
1 polymer ?
#
loop_
_entity_poly.entity_id
_entity_poly.type
_entity_poly.pdbx_seq_one_letter_code
_entity_poly.pdbx_strand_id
1 'polypeptide(L)'
;MNNTINEKLVTVEALKEQIEIYENRKNEIPDEIYDYFKANYDEFSEVYEELDGWIDCIEFDDKYYNMSEISEFFYHDPHEALMRAYYGEDEDGDAFCPNRDYFRFNGYGNLYSCDCKDYSDYLSDIAVYEIIENAGNIDLPYEVENLIDEYDDIENEIETLESEIEDIENEIDEMEEESKTE
;
A
#
# COMPACT_ATOMS: atom_id res chain seq x y z
N MET A 1 -43.17 -4.60 -26.35
CA MET A 1 -42.54 -5.51 -25.39
C MET A 1 -41.16 -5.94 -25.85
N ASN A 2 -41.02 -6.78 -26.89
CA ASN A 2 -39.70 -7.28 -27.33
C ASN A 2 -38.69 -6.17 -27.72
N ASN A 3 -39.13 -5.05 -28.30
CA ASN A 3 -38.21 -3.96 -28.65
C ASN A 3 -37.64 -3.25 -27.41
N THR A 4 -38.44 -3.11 -26.34
CA THR A 4 -38.04 -2.44 -25.10
C THR A 4 -37.11 -3.31 -24.25
N ILE A 5 -37.37 -4.62 -24.21
CA ILE A 5 -36.46 -5.59 -23.56
C ILE A 5 -35.10 -5.59 -24.27
N ASN A 6 -35.09 -5.64 -25.61
CA ASN A 6 -33.85 -5.59 -26.37
C ASN A 6 -33.06 -4.29 -26.15
N GLU A 7 -33.75 -3.13 -26.05
CA GLU A 7 -33.10 -1.86 -25.72
C GLU A 7 -32.43 -1.90 -24.35
N LYS A 8 -33.10 -2.45 -23.34
CA LYS A 8 -32.54 -2.61 -21.98
C LYS A 8 -31.35 -3.58 -21.95
N LEU A 9 -31.41 -4.70 -22.67
CA LEU A 9 -30.30 -5.64 -22.76
C LEU A 9 -29.05 -4.99 -23.39
N VAL A 10 -29.24 -4.16 -24.43
CA VAL A 10 -28.13 -3.40 -25.03
C VAL A 10 -27.53 -2.41 -24.01
N THR A 11 -28.34 -1.78 -23.17
CA THR A 11 -27.84 -0.92 -22.09
C THR A 11 -27.02 -1.72 -21.08
N VAL A 12 -27.50 -2.88 -20.63
CA VAL A 12 -26.76 -3.75 -19.69
C VAL A 12 -25.41 -4.17 -20.26
N GLU A 13 -25.37 -4.56 -21.54
CA GLU A 13 -24.10 -4.90 -22.22
C GLU A 13 -23.12 -3.72 -22.23
N ALA A 14 -23.61 -2.50 -22.50
CA ALA A 14 -22.77 -1.30 -22.50
C ALA A 14 -22.25 -0.94 -21.10
N LEU A 15 -23.07 -1.09 -20.05
CA LEU A 15 -22.62 -0.85 -18.66
C LEU A 15 -21.58 -1.88 -18.23
N LYS A 16 -21.74 -3.16 -18.62
CA LYS A 16 -20.74 -4.21 -18.35
C LYS A 16 -19.40 -3.94 -19.05
N GLU A 17 -19.43 -3.44 -20.29
CA GLU A 17 -18.20 -3.00 -20.99
C GLU A 17 -17.53 -1.81 -20.28
N GLN A 18 -18.32 -0.89 -19.73
CA GLN A 18 -17.79 0.23 -18.95
C GLN A 18 -17.15 -0.23 -17.62
N ILE A 19 -17.77 -1.18 -16.91
CA ILE A 19 -17.17 -1.80 -15.71
C ILE A 19 -15.83 -2.45 -16.05
N GLU A 20 -15.75 -3.21 -17.15
CA GLU A 20 -14.49 -3.85 -17.56
C GLU A 20 -13.37 -2.81 -17.81
N ILE A 21 -13.70 -1.65 -18.37
CA ILE A 21 -12.73 -0.55 -18.54
C ILE A 21 -12.26 -0.03 -17.17
N TYR A 22 -13.18 0.18 -16.24
CA TYR A 22 -12.86 0.66 -14.90
C TYR A 22 -12.05 -0.36 -14.08
N GLU A 23 -12.41 -1.64 -14.12
CA GLU A 23 -11.64 -2.71 -13.47
C GLU A 23 -10.21 -2.78 -14.01
N ASN A 24 -10.04 -2.68 -15.33
CA ASN A 24 -8.70 -2.64 -15.92
C ASN A 24 -7.89 -1.45 -15.40
N ARG A 25 -8.47 -0.24 -15.35
CA ARG A 25 -7.77 0.93 -14.80
C ARG A 25 -7.44 0.77 -13.32
N LYS A 26 -8.40 0.31 -12.51
CA LYS A 26 -8.20 0.05 -11.07
C LYS A 26 -7.04 -0.92 -10.82
N ASN A 27 -6.90 -1.93 -11.68
CA ASN A 27 -5.82 -2.91 -11.59
C ASN A 27 -4.44 -2.37 -12.01
N GLU A 28 -4.37 -1.28 -12.77
CA GLU A 28 -3.10 -0.64 -13.17
C GLU A 28 -2.52 0.28 -12.08
N ILE A 29 -3.38 0.83 -11.22
CA ILE A 29 -2.97 1.81 -10.20
C ILE A 29 -1.93 1.25 -9.21
N PRO A 30 -2.08 0.04 -8.64
CA PRO A 30 -1.05 -0.52 -7.74
C PRO A 30 0.32 -0.64 -8.42
N ASP A 31 0.37 -0.99 -9.70
CA ASP A 31 1.63 -1.05 -10.46
C ASP A 31 2.25 0.35 -10.62
N GLU A 32 1.44 1.39 -10.83
CA GLU A 32 1.90 2.79 -10.92
C GLU A 32 2.46 3.29 -9.59
N ILE A 33 1.80 2.97 -8.47
CA ILE A 33 2.29 3.29 -7.12
C ILE A 33 3.61 2.55 -6.84
N TYR A 34 3.68 1.26 -7.20
CA TYR A 34 4.92 0.47 -7.08
C TYR A 34 6.06 1.11 -7.87
N ASP A 35 5.83 1.44 -9.15
CA ASP A 35 6.84 2.05 -10.02
C ASP A 35 7.27 3.44 -9.53
N TYR A 36 6.35 4.21 -8.94
CA TYR A 36 6.67 5.47 -8.27
C TYR A 36 7.63 5.26 -7.10
N PHE A 37 7.28 4.39 -6.14
CA PHE A 37 8.12 4.14 -4.98
C PHE A 37 9.46 3.49 -5.32
N LYS A 38 9.50 2.69 -6.37
CA LYS A 38 10.74 2.13 -6.90
C LYS A 38 11.68 3.20 -7.47
N ALA A 39 11.14 4.31 -7.96
CA ALA A 39 11.93 5.45 -8.40
C ALA A 39 12.31 6.40 -7.24
N ASN A 40 11.54 6.38 -6.15
CA ASN A 40 11.65 7.29 -4.99
C ASN A 40 11.70 6.49 -3.66
N TYR A 41 12.78 5.72 -3.46
CA TYR A 41 12.91 4.81 -2.31
C TYR A 41 13.00 5.52 -0.95
N ASP A 42 13.49 6.76 -0.94
CA ASP A 42 13.52 7.61 0.24
C ASP A 42 12.10 7.93 0.71
N GLU A 43 11.24 8.36 -0.21
CA GLU A 43 9.82 8.60 0.07
C GLU A 43 9.10 7.31 0.50
N PHE A 44 9.40 6.17 -0.16
CA PHE A 44 8.87 4.88 0.27
C PHE A 44 9.27 4.56 1.72
N SER A 45 10.53 4.77 2.08
CA SER A 45 11.02 4.45 3.42
C SER A 45 10.36 5.31 4.50
N GLU A 46 10.03 6.56 4.20
CA GLU A 46 9.26 7.44 5.09
C GLU A 46 7.81 6.95 5.25
N VAL A 47 7.13 6.68 4.14
CA VAL A 47 5.74 6.17 4.13
C VAL A 47 5.64 4.83 4.86
N TYR A 48 6.57 3.92 4.60
CA TYR A 48 6.53 2.57 5.16
C TYR A 48 6.84 2.54 6.66
N GLU A 49 7.69 3.46 7.15
CA GLU A 49 7.89 3.64 8.59
C GLU A 49 6.65 4.18 9.30
N GLU A 50 5.93 5.11 8.67
CA GLU A 50 4.67 5.59 9.23
C GLU A 50 3.61 4.48 9.25
N LEU A 51 3.53 3.70 8.17
CA LEU A 51 2.65 2.52 8.09
C LEU A 51 2.96 1.50 9.20
N ASP A 52 4.23 1.21 9.48
CA ASP A 52 4.64 0.34 10.59
C ASP A 52 4.10 0.82 11.94
N GLY A 53 4.03 2.14 12.14
CA GLY A 53 3.42 2.74 13.33
C GLY A 53 1.95 2.37 13.54
N TRP A 54 1.24 1.98 12.47
CA TRP A 54 -0.18 1.61 12.50
C TRP A 54 -0.41 0.10 12.52
N ILE A 55 0.33 -0.65 11.71
CA ILE A 55 0.07 -2.08 11.47
C ILE A 55 1.20 -3.04 11.92
N ASP A 56 2.32 -2.50 12.45
CA ASP A 56 3.48 -3.28 12.93
C ASP A 56 4.01 -4.25 11.85
N CYS A 57 4.30 -3.73 10.66
CA CYS A 57 4.70 -4.50 9.47
C CYS A 57 6.21 -4.67 9.28
N ILE A 58 7.06 -3.97 10.05
CA ILE A 58 8.52 -4.09 10.02
C ILE A 58 8.97 -5.01 11.16
N GLU A 59 9.86 -5.95 10.85
CA GLU A 59 10.43 -6.82 11.88
C GLU A 59 11.33 -6.02 12.83
N PHE A 60 11.34 -6.37 14.11
CA PHE A 60 12.09 -5.62 15.15
C PHE A 60 13.56 -5.39 14.80
N ASP A 61 14.23 -6.38 14.19
CA ASP A 61 15.65 -6.26 13.84
C ASP A 61 15.86 -5.27 12.68
N ASP A 62 14.88 -5.10 11.80
CA ASP A 62 14.98 -4.20 10.64
C ASP A 62 14.55 -2.76 10.95
N LYS A 63 13.93 -2.49 12.11
CA LYS A 63 13.54 -1.13 12.52
C LYS A 63 14.77 -0.26 12.78
N TYR A 64 14.78 0.92 12.18
CA TYR A 64 15.78 1.95 12.44
C TYR A 64 15.37 2.81 13.63
N TYR A 65 16.36 3.18 14.44
CA TYR A 65 16.22 4.04 15.62
C TYR A 65 17.19 5.21 15.51
N ASN A 66 16.85 6.36 16.11
CA ASN A 66 17.77 7.48 16.12
C ASN A 66 18.99 7.12 16.96
N MET A 67 20.20 7.48 16.50
CA MET A 67 21.43 7.21 17.26
C MET A 67 21.40 7.82 18.67
N SER A 68 20.69 8.93 18.87
CA SER A 68 20.48 9.53 20.19
C SER A 68 19.72 8.64 21.17
N GLU A 69 18.88 7.73 20.67
CA GLU A 69 18.03 6.83 21.46
C GLU A 69 18.77 5.57 21.91
N ILE A 70 20.01 5.33 21.42
CA ILE A 70 20.78 4.12 21.74
C ILE A 70 20.94 3.89 23.25
N SER A 71 20.98 4.97 24.03
CA SER A 71 21.09 4.90 25.49
C SER A 71 19.85 4.30 26.17
N GLU A 72 18.67 4.39 25.53
CA GLU A 72 17.41 3.84 26.03
C GLU A 72 17.41 2.31 25.98
N PHE A 73 18.07 1.73 24.96
CA PHE A 73 18.18 0.29 24.78
C PHE A 73 19.16 -0.37 25.76
N PHE A 74 20.24 0.33 26.13
CA PHE A 74 21.35 -0.26 26.90
C PHE A 74 21.56 0.39 28.28
N TYR A 75 20.56 1.12 28.80
CA TYR A 75 20.66 1.83 30.07
C TYR A 75 21.13 0.93 31.24
N HIS A 76 20.75 -0.35 31.22
CA HIS A 76 21.05 -1.31 32.28
C HIS A 76 22.25 -2.24 31.99
N ASP A 77 22.73 -2.32 30.75
CA ASP A 77 23.89 -3.14 30.38
C ASP A 77 24.78 -2.44 29.33
N PRO A 78 25.65 -1.51 29.76
CA PRO A 78 26.62 -0.87 28.87
C PRO A 78 27.63 -1.84 28.28
N HIS A 79 27.87 -3.00 28.91
CA HIS A 79 28.81 -3.99 28.38
C HIS A 79 28.21 -4.66 27.13
N GLU A 80 26.91 -4.95 27.15
CA GLU A 80 26.19 -5.44 25.96
C GLU A 80 26.29 -4.44 24.80
N ALA A 81 26.09 -3.15 25.04
CA ALA A 81 26.24 -2.11 24.02
C ALA A 81 27.64 -2.14 23.37
N LEU A 82 28.69 -2.21 24.19
CA LEU A 82 30.07 -2.28 23.70
C LEU A 82 30.32 -3.54 22.87
N MET A 83 29.77 -4.69 23.29
CA MET A 83 29.94 -5.94 22.57
C MET A 83 29.21 -5.92 21.22
N ARG A 84 27.98 -5.42 21.18
CA ARG A 84 27.18 -5.31 19.94
C ARG A 84 27.76 -4.26 18.99
N ALA A 85 28.33 -3.18 19.50
CA ALA A 85 29.07 -2.19 18.70
C ALA A 85 30.39 -2.76 18.16
N TYR A 86 31.12 -3.54 18.97
CA TYR A 86 32.39 -4.14 18.56
C TYR A 86 32.25 -5.15 17.41
N TYR A 87 31.16 -5.92 17.42
CA TYR A 87 30.79 -6.81 16.30
C TYR A 87 29.82 -6.16 15.31
N GLY A 88 29.54 -4.88 15.49
CA GLY A 88 28.66 -4.10 14.65
C GLY A 88 29.39 -3.56 13.43
N GLU A 89 28.60 -3.09 12.48
CA GLU A 89 29.06 -2.61 11.18
C GLU A 89 28.42 -1.26 10.85
N ASP A 90 29.06 -0.55 9.96
CA ASP A 90 28.58 0.68 9.38
C ASP A 90 28.19 0.43 7.92
N GLU A 91 27.24 1.20 7.41
CA GLU A 91 26.75 1.13 6.03
C GLU A 91 27.87 1.19 4.98
N ASP A 92 28.95 1.93 5.24
CA ASP A 92 30.11 1.99 4.33
C ASP A 92 31.01 0.73 4.38
N GLY A 93 30.62 -0.29 5.15
CA GLY A 93 31.35 -1.54 5.34
C GLY A 93 32.48 -1.46 6.37
N ASP A 94 32.51 -0.38 7.15
CA ASP A 94 33.43 -0.17 8.27
C ASP A 94 32.85 -0.71 9.60
N ALA A 95 33.59 -0.54 10.69
CA ALA A 95 33.06 -0.83 12.03
C ALA A 95 31.99 0.20 12.43
N PHE A 96 31.02 -0.23 13.24
CA PHE A 96 29.92 0.60 13.74
C PHE A 96 30.36 2.02 14.15
N CYS A 97 29.65 3.02 13.65
CA CYS A 97 29.94 4.43 13.84
C CYS A 97 28.81 5.13 14.61
N PRO A 98 29.01 5.49 15.90
CA PRO A 98 27.99 6.17 16.69
C PRO A 98 27.80 7.65 16.33
N ASN A 99 28.48 8.14 15.29
CA ASN A 99 28.32 9.52 14.79
C ASN A 99 27.34 9.59 13.60
N ARG A 100 26.81 8.44 13.15
CA ARG A 100 25.73 8.38 12.17
C ARG A 100 24.41 8.83 12.78
N ASP A 101 23.44 9.12 11.93
CA ASP A 101 22.11 9.57 12.37
C ASP A 101 21.25 8.43 12.95
N TYR A 102 21.38 7.21 12.41
CA TYR A 102 20.54 6.07 12.77
C TYR A 102 21.33 4.81 13.13
N PHE A 103 20.67 3.91 13.86
CA PHE A 103 21.12 2.54 14.04
C PHE A 103 19.97 1.53 13.95
N ARG A 104 20.29 0.28 13.64
CA ARG A 104 19.38 -0.88 13.78
C ARG A 104 20.14 -2.11 14.28
N PHE A 105 19.44 -3.23 14.44
CA PHE A 105 20.05 -4.51 14.75
C PHE A 105 20.23 -5.34 13.48
N ASN A 106 21.45 -5.77 13.14
CA ASN A 106 21.58 -6.71 12.03
C ASN A 106 21.06 -8.10 12.44
N GLY A 107 20.94 -9.03 11.49
CA GLY A 107 20.42 -10.39 11.75
C GLY A 107 21.22 -11.25 12.76
N TYR A 108 22.34 -10.73 13.31
CA TYR A 108 23.08 -11.34 14.42
C TYR A 108 22.83 -10.65 15.77
N GLY A 109 21.98 -9.61 15.80
CA GLY A 109 21.76 -8.73 16.93
C GLY A 109 22.89 -7.72 17.17
N ASN A 110 23.83 -7.54 16.25
CA ASN A 110 24.86 -6.50 16.41
C ASN A 110 24.36 -5.17 15.86
N LEU A 111 24.99 -4.06 16.25
CA LEU A 111 24.55 -2.74 15.82
C LEU A 111 24.98 -2.47 14.38
N TYR A 112 24.07 -1.94 13.58
CA TYR A 112 24.30 -1.43 12.23
C TYR A 112 24.09 0.09 12.25
N SER A 113 25.01 0.89 11.72
CA SER A 113 24.88 2.37 11.67
C SER A 113 24.79 2.91 10.23
N CYS A 114 23.95 3.93 10.02
CA CYS A 114 23.72 4.56 8.71
C CYS A 114 23.21 6.00 8.85
N ASP A 115 23.34 6.80 7.78
CA ASP A 115 22.82 8.17 7.75
C ASP A 115 21.40 8.26 7.17
N CYS A 116 20.90 7.18 6.59
CA CYS A 116 19.54 7.09 6.05
C CYS A 116 18.89 5.78 6.45
N LYS A 117 17.57 5.83 6.66
CA LYS A 117 16.74 4.62 6.78
C LYS A 117 16.52 4.07 5.38
N ASP A 118 16.64 2.76 5.24
CA ASP A 118 16.40 2.07 3.99
C ASP A 118 15.50 0.87 4.24
N TYR A 119 14.26 0.99 3.79
CA TYR A 119 13.27 -0.08 3.81
C TYR A 119 12.99 -0.62 2.40
N SER A 120 13.82 -0.31 1.40
CA SER A 120 13.58 -0.69 0.00
C SER A 120 13.33 -2.19 -0.24
N ASP A 121 13.90 -3.06 0.61
CA ASP A 121 13.68 -4.50 0.59
C ASP A 121 12.21 -4.90 0.91
N TYR A 122 11.44 -4.03 1.55
CA TYR A 122 10.02 -4.22 1.83
C TYR A 122 9.10 -3.79 0.67
N LEU A 123 9.62 -3.11 -0.35
CA LEU A 123 8.82 -2.68 -1.50
C LEU A 123 8.33 -3.90 -2.29
N SER A 124 7.04 -4.17 -2.19
CA SER A 124 6.35 -5.31 -2.78
C SER A 124 4.90 -4.98 -3.07
N ASP A 125 4.23 -5.78 -3.89
CA ASP A 125 2.80 -5.64 -4.17
C ASP A 125 1.97 -5.62 -2.88
N ILE A 126 2.34 -6.46 -1.90
CA ILE A 126 1.68 -6.52 -0.58
C ILE A 126 1.83 -5.18 0.13
N ALA A 127 3.04 -4.63 0.18
CA ALA A 127 3.27 -3.32 0.82
C ALA A 127 2.46 -2.20 0.14
N VAL A 128 2.33 -2.24 -1.20
CA VAL A 128 1.51 -1.26 -1.92
C VAL A 128 0.04 -1.38 -1.54
N TYR A 129 -0.52 -2.59 -1.47
CA TYR A 129 -1.90 -2.76 -1.03
C TYR A 129 -2.12 -2.33 0.43
N GLU A 130 -1.18 -2.61 1.33
CA GLU A 130 -1.25 -2.13 2.71
C GLU A 130 -1.22 -0.59 2.79
N ILE A 131 -0.44 0.06 1.92
CA ILE A 131 -0.44 1.53 1.78
C ILE A 131 -1.81 2.03 1.31
N ILE A 132 -2.39 1.42 0.27
CA ILE A 132 -3.72 1.78 -0.25
C ILE A 132 -4.78 1.65 0.88
N GLU A 133 -4.82 0.51 1.56
CA GLU A 133 -5.80 0.23 2.62
C GLU A 133 -5.66 1.16 3.85
N ASN A 134 -4.46 1.70 4.08
CA ASN A 134 -4.16 2.57 5.23
C ASN A 134 -3.89 4.03 4.85
N ALA A 135 -4.17 4.44 3.61
CA ALA A 135 -3.85 5.77 3.09
C ALA A 135 -4.39 6.91 3.97
N GLY A 136 -5.58 6.74 4.54
CA GLY A 136 -6.17 7.74 5.44
C GLY A 136 -5.49 7.91 6.80
N ASN A 137 -4.51 7.06 7.14
CA ASN A 137 -3.78 7.08 8.42
C ASN A 137 -2.34 7.56 8.31
N ILE A 138 -1.79 7.67 7.09
CA ILE A 138 -0.38 7.94 6.81
C ILE A 138 -0.23 9.16 5.90
N ASP A 139 0.89 9.87 5.99
CA ASP A 139 1.22 10.98 5.08
C ASP A 139 1.76 10.40 3.77
N LEU A 140 1.19 10.84 2.64
CA LEU A 140 1.50 10.30 1.33
C LEU A 140 2.08 11.37 0.41
N PRO A 141 3.02 11.01 -0.47
CA PRO A 141 3.40 11.87 -1.58
C PRO A 141 2.18 12.19 -2.45
N TYR A 142 2.10 13.43 -2.93
CA TYR A 142 0.95 13.92 -3.68
C TYR A 142 0.61 13.01 -4.87
N GLU A 143 1.62 12.54 -5.62
CA GLU A 143 1.38 11.64 -6.74
C GLU A 143 0.73 10.31 -6.32
N VAL A 144 1.11 9.76 -5.17
CA VAL A 144 0.54 8.52 -4.63
C VAL A 144 -0.86 8.76 -4.09
N GLU A 145 -1.08 9.88 -3.37
CA GLU A 145 -2.40 10.28 -2.88
C GLU A 145 -3.42 10.39 -4.03
N ASN A 146 -3.07 11.05 -5.14
CA ASN A 146 -3.98 11.16 -6.29
C ASN A 146 -4.30 9.80 -6.94
N LEU A 147 -3.34 8.88 -6.96
CA LEU A 147 -3.56 7.53 -7.51
C LEU A 147 -4.51 6.73 -6.62
N ILE A 148 -4.40 6.88 -5.30
CA ILE A 148 -5.30 6.23 -4.34
C ILE A 148 -6.70 6.85 -4.39
N ASP A 149 -6.81 8.18 -4.48
CA ASP A 149 -8.08 8.85 -4.70
C ASP A 149 -8.77 8.35 -5.99
N GLU A 150 -8.01 8.18 -7.09
CA GLU A 150 -8.53 7.60 -8.33
C GLU A 150 -8.98 6.15 -8.14
N TYR A 151 -8.25 5.35 -7.37
CA TYR A 151 -8.59 3.96 -7.06
C TYR A 151 -9.95 3.86 -6.34
N ASP A 152 -10.14 4.70 -5.32
CA ASP A 152 -11.38 4.77 -4.53
C ASP A 152 -12.54 5.31 -5.36
N ASP A 153 -12.33 6.35 -6.17
CA ASP A 153 -13.34 6.90 -7.07
C ASP A 153 -13.82 5.83 -8.08
N ILE A 154 -12.90 5.07 -8.66
CA ILE A 154 -13.23 3.99 -9.59
C ILE A 154 -14.02 2.87 -8.88
N GLU A 155 -13.65 2.51 -7.65
CA GLU A 155 -14.39 1.51 -6.87
C GLU A 155 -15.85 1.92 -6.66
N ASN A 156 -16.08 3.18 -6.28
CA ASN A 156 -17.42 3.71 -6.10
C ASN A 156 -18.23 3.75 -7.41
N GLU A 157 -17.59 4.05 -8.54
CA GLU A 157 -18.26 4.04 -9.84
C GLU A 157 -18.62 2.63 -10.31
N ILE A 158 -17.77 1.63 -10.04
CA ILE A 158 -18.11 0.23 -10.31
C ILE A 158 -19.34 -0.19 -9.50
N GLU A 159 -19.36 0.08 -8.19
CA GLU A 159 -20.51 -0.26 -7.32
C GLU A 159 -21.81 0.39 -7.82
N THR A 160 -21.74 1.65 -8.27
CA THR A 160 -22.88 2.38 -8.83
C THR A 160 -23.39 1.73 -10.12
N LEU A 161 -22.50 1.36 -11.04
CA LEU A 161 -22.86 0.70 -12.30
C LEU A 161 -23.43 -0.69 -12.07
N GLU A 162 -22.89 -1.45 -11.12
CA GLU A 162 -23.42 -2.76 -10.74
C GLU A 162 -24.84 -2.66 -10.20
N SER A 163 -25.12 -1.67 -9.35
CA SER A 163 -26.48 -1.40 -8.86
C SER A 163 -27.43 -1.01 -10.00
N GLU A 164 -26.99 -0.22 -10.98
CA GLU A 164 -27.82 0.15 -12.14
C GLU A 164 -28.13 -1.06 -13.02
N ILE A 165 -27.16 -1.96 -13.21
CA ILE A 165 -27.38 -3.23 -13.93
C ILE A 165 -28.42 -4.08 -13.20
N GLU A 166 -28.32 -4.24 -11.88
CA GLU A 166 -29.28 -5.02 -11.10
C GLU A 166 -30.71 -4.49 -11.25
N ASP A 167 -30.90 -3.17 -11.16
CA ASP A 167 -32.20 -2.52 -11.36
C ASP A 167 -32.77 -2.80 -12.77
N ILE A 168 -31.93 -2.70 -13.80
CA ILE A 168 -32.36 -2.96 -15.18
C ILE A 168 -32.71 -4.44 -15.40
N GLU A 169 -31.91 -5.36 -14.86
CA GLU A 169 -32.14 -6.81 -14.96
C GLU A 169 -33.46 -7.19 -14.26
N ASN A 170 -33.75 -6.63 -13.08
CA ASN A 170 -35.03 -6.81 -12.39
C ASN A 170 -36.22 -6.30 -13.22
N GLU A 171 -36.10 -5.12 -13.85
CA GLU A 171 -37.16 -4.60 -14.74
C GLU A 171 -37.39 -5.50 -15.97
N ILE A 172 -36.33 -6.10 -16.52
CA ILE A 172 -36.46 -7.05 -17.64
C ILE A 172 -37.24 -8.29 -17.19
N ASP A 173 -36.91 -8.85 -16.03
CA ASP A 173 -37.58 -10.03 -15.49
C ASP A 173 -39.07 -9.79 -15.25
N GLU A 174 -39.45 -8.66 -14.66
CA GLU A 174 -40.85 -8.26 -14.46
C GLU A 174 -41.60 -8.18 -15.81
N MET A 175 -41.00 -7.54 -16.81
CA MET A 175 -41.57 -7.45 -18.15
C MET A 175 -41.73 -8.85 -18.80
N GLU A 176 -40.75 -9.74 -18.66
CA GLU A 176 -40.86 -11.08 -19.19
C GLU A 176 -41.99 -11.89 -18.53
N GLU A 177 -42.19 -11.74 -17.23
CA GLU A 177 -43.30 -12.39 -16.52
C GLU A 177 -44.67 -11.89 -17.00
N GLU A 178 -44.85 -10.58 -17.12
CA GLU A 178 -46.08 -9.99 -17.64
C GLU A 178 -46.42 -10.52 -19.04
N SER A 179 -45.41 -10.64 -19.91
CA SER A 179 -45.57 -11.14 -21.28
C SER A 179 -46.02 -12.61 -21.37
N LYS A 180 -45.80 -13.41 -20.32
CA LYS A 180 -46.21 -14.82 -20.23
C LYS A 180 -47.66 -14.97 -19.76
N THR A 181 -48.25 -13.91 -19.21
CA THR A 181 -49.62 -13.90 -18.67
C THR A 181 -50.69 -13.32 -19.60
N GLU A 182 -50.30 -12.71 -20.72
CA GLU A 182 -51.19 -12.27 -21.83
C GLU A 182 -51.31 -13.30 -22.96
#